data_AF-A0A533SMQ7-F1
#
_entry.id   AF-A0A533SMQ7-F1
#
_cell.length_a   1.000
_cell.length_b   1.000
_cell.length_c   1.000
_cell.angle_alpha   90.00
_cell.angle_beta   90.00
_cell.angle_gamma   90.00
#
_symmetry.space_group_name_H-M   'P 1'
#
loop_
_entity.id
_entity.type
_entity.pdbx_description
1 polymer ?
#
loop_
_entity_poly.entity_id
_entity_poly.type
_entity_poly.pdbx_seq_one_letter_code
_entity_poly.pdbx_strand_id
1 'polypeptide(L)'
;MPRHIPEYRGLSPRPISIPVGLHRFPQPEETEYTEPIEVCALPKCDDETTIVGLDATALTLGECEGGAMVAVRAAMVSKVRSTMYRAKRFGPMPFLVPFVSDEAHSQDPMSFLEAYIKDYVSGHVSNSIILWDGRLQLIDDFVDGLECARRNGNVIIALSKDAISHYHPIYEKVGEVECPFVAILSEDRSKAVVAVKLEGDGLVLKAEYFPPKAHEKVAGDFSKIVGNDLLGSGYPETLRLAHILCKFSATEVIGLRQAVLDKTNIEIRRKNDARKIIFGGLWG
;
A
#
# COMPACT_ATOMS: atom_id res chain seq x y z
N MET A 1 -32.74 -1.63 -10.41
CA MET A 1 -31.91 -0.77 -11.27
C MET A 1 -30.49 -1.30 -11.25
N PRO A 2 -29.78 -1.39 -12.39
CA PRO A 2 -28.57 -2.19 -12.46
C PRO A 2 -27.43 -1.50 -11.70
N ARG A 3 -27.00 -2.14 -10.60
CA ARG A 3 -25.79 -1.79 -9.87
C ARG A 3 -24.62 -2.10 -10.79
N HIS A 4 -23.96 -1.06 -11.30
CA HIS A 4 -22.72 -1.21 -12.06
C HIS A 4 -21.59 -1.57 -11.07
N ILE A 5 -21.61 -2.80 -10.55
CA ILE A 5 -20.44 -3.40 -9.92
C ILE A 5 -19.49 -3.71 -11.08
N PRO A 6 -18.23 -3.22 -11.09
CA PRO A 6 -17.31 -3.55 -12.17
C PRO A 6 -17.14 -5.07 -12.24
N GLU A 7 -17.53 -5.68 -13.35
CA GLU A 7 -17.10 -7.04 -13.68
C GLU A 7 -15.59 -7.01 -13.92
N TYR A 8 -14.81 -7.31 -12.89
CA TYR A 8 -13.36 -7.40 -12.95
C TYR A 8 -12.92 -8.62 -13.78
N ARG A 9 -12.96 -8.49 -15.12
CA ARG A 9 -12.46 -9.50 -16.07
C ARG A 9 -10.93 -9.66 -15.93
N GLY A 10 -10.52 -10.92 -15.85
CA GLY A 10 -9.15 -11.47 -15.85
C GLY A 10 -7.98 -10.49 -15.92
N LEU A 11 -7.35 -10.24 -14.76
CA LEU A 11 -6.01 -9.68 -14.71
C LEU A 11 -5.01 -10.83 -14.82
N SER A 12 -4.45 -11.05 -16.02
CA SER A 12 -3.22 -11.82 -16.18
C SER A 12 -2.05 -10.82 -16.15
N PRO A 13 -1.21 -10.80 -15.10
CA PRO A 13 0.00 -9.97 -15.08
C PRO A 13 0.87 -10.36 -16.29
N ARG A 14 1.32 -9.36 -17.05
CA ARG A 14 2.30 -9.61 -18.12
C ARG A 14 3.66 -9.92 -17.47
N PRO A 15 4.47 -10.83 -18.03
CA PRO A 15 5.85 -10.99 -17.59
C PRO A 15 6.57 -9.65 -17.80
N ILE A 16 7.09 -9.07 -16.74
CA ILE A 16 7.92 -7.87 -16.81
C ILE A 16 9.35 -8.30 -16.59
N SER A 17 10.15 -8.13 -17.63
CA SER A 17 11.60 -7.99 -17.51
C SER A 17 11.86 -6.64 -16.84
N ILE A 18 12.39 -6.64 -15.62
CA ILE A 18 12.83 -5.42 -14.92
C ILE A 18 14.10 -4.94 -15.64
N PRO A 19 14.09 -3.83 -16.42
CA PRO A 19 15.32 -3.24 -16.94
C PRO A 19 16.32 -2.97 -15.81
N VAL A 20 17.52 -3.54 -15.98
CA VAL A 20 18.67 -3.28 -15.13
C VAL A 20 19.19 -1.89 -15.49
N GLY A 21 18.94 -0.93 -14.60
CA GLY A 21 19.38 0.44 -14.73
C GLY A 21 18.23 1.41 -14.50
N LEU A 22 18.06 1.85 -13.26
CA LEU A 22 17.18 2.97 -12.96
C LEU A 22 17.88 3.94 -12.01
N HIS A 23 17.60 5.21 -12.30
CA HIS A 23 18.28 6.41 -11.86
C HIS A 23 18.26 6.59 -10.34
N ARG A 24 19.15 7.46 -9.86
CA ARG A 24 19.19 7.94 -8.46
C ARG A 24 17.80 8.44 -8.06
N PHE A 25 17.12 7.71 -7.19
CA PHE A 25 15.86 8.16 -6.62
C PHE A 25 16.14 9.07 -5.42
N PRO A 26 15.38 10.16 -5.26
CA PRO A 26 15.55 11.07 -4.13
C PRO A 26 15.31 10.32 -2.82
N GLN A 27 16.20 10.57 -1.86
CA GLN A 27 16.04 10.14 -0.47
C GLN A 27 14.85 10.89 0.14
N PRO A 28 14.10 10.29 1.08
CA PRO A 28 13.10 11.03 1.83
C PRO A 28 13.83 12.09 2.67
N GLU A 29 13.74 13.35 2.23
CA GLU A 29 14.08 14.47 3.09
C GLU A 29 13.05 14.50 4.24
N GLU A 30 13.54 14.48 5.47
CA GLU A 30 12.75 14.91 6.63
C GLU A 30 12.34 16.35 6.37
N THR A 31 11.15 16.53 5.82
CA THR A 31 10.62 17.83 5.49
C THR A 31 10.25 18.51 6.80
N GLU A 32 11.03 19.51 7.21
CA GLU A 32 10.59 20.48 8.21
C GLU A 32 9.29 21.12 7.69
N TYR A 33 8.18 20.81 8.34
CA TYR A 33 6.85 21.33 8.01
C TYR A 33 6.81 22.83 8.33
N THR A 34 7.12 23.65 7.33
CA THR A 34 7.24 25.12 7.46
C THR A 34 5.95 25.87 7.13
N GLU A 35 4.92 25.19 6.62
CA GLU A 35 3.61 25.77 6.30
C GLU A 35 2.58 25.58 7.42
N PRO A 36 1.58 26.47 7.55
CA PRO A 36 0.56 26.36 8.58
C PRO A 36 -0.29 25.09 8.38
N ILE A 37 -0.13 24.11 9.28
CA ILE A 37 -1.02 22.94 9.39
C ILE A 37 -2.47 23.41 9.50
N GLU A 38 -3.29 23.06 8.51
CA GLU A 38 -4.74 23.28 8.48
C GLU A 38 -5.47 22.01 8.93
N VAL A 39 -6.38 22.16 9.90
CA VAL A 39 -7.15 21.05 10.46
C VAL A 39 -8.61 21.19 10.06
N CYS A 40 -9.18 20.15 9.46
CA CYS A 40 -10.57 20.09 9.01
C CYS A 40 -11.31 18.97 9.76
N ALA A 41 -12.43 19.31 10.40
CA ALA A 41 -13.38 18.30 10.86
C ALA A 41 -13.95 17.53 9.66
N LEU A 42 -14.19 16.23 9.83
CA LEU A 42 -14.80 15.41 8.79
C LEU A 42 -16.33 15.55 8.85
N PRO A 43 -16.98 16.11 7.81
CA PRO A 43 -18.43 16.17 7.78
C PRO A 43 -19.06 14.77 7.78
N LYS A 44 -20.28 14.64 8.30
CA LYS A 44 -21.03 13.40 8.13
C LYS A 44 -21.30 13.18 6.63
N CYS A 45 -20.95 11.99 6.12
CA CYS A 45 -21.15 11.62 4.72
C CYS A 45 -22.00 10.36 4.62
N ASP A 46 -23.11 10.47 3.88
CA ASP A 46 -24.02 9.36 3.63
C ASP A 46 -23.91 8.75 2.21
N ASP A 47 -22.94 9.22 1.43
CA ASP A 47 -22.72 8.77 0.06
C ASP A 47 -22.20 7.34 0.05
N GLU A 48 -22.91 6.46 -0.67
CA GLU A 48 -22.43 5.09 -0.93
C GLU A 48 -21.19 5.14 -1.81
N THR A 49 -20.03 4.89 -1.20
CA THR A 49 -18.73 4.89 -1.86
C THR A 49 -18.09 3.52 -1.71
N THR A 50 -17.49 3.01 -2.78
CA THR A 50 -16.71 1.77 -2.72
C THR A 50 -15.38 2.04 -2.04
N ILE A 51 -15.15 1.40 -0.90
CA ILE A 51 -13.85 1.38 -0.21
C ILE A 51 -13.11 0.12 -0.61
N VAL A 52 -11.85 0.27 -1.01
CA VAL A 52 -10.99 -0.82 -1.45
C VAL A 52 -9.70 -0.81 -0.65
N GLY A 53 -9.54 -1.74 0.29
CA GLY A 53 -8.25 -2.00 0.94
C GLY A 53 -7.34 -2.81 0.03
N LEU A 54 -6.09 -2.38 -0.10
CA LEU A 54 -5.08 -3.03 -0.94
C LEU A 54 -3.76 -3.14 -0.19
N ASP A 55 -3.26 -4.36 -0.08
CA ASP A 55 -1.93 -4.62 0.46
C ASP A 55 -1.21 -5.67 -0.39
N ALA A 56 0.12 -5.64 -0.33
CA ALA A 56 1.00 -6.56 -1.00
C ALA A 56 2.08 -7.08 -0.05
N THR A 57 2.63 -8.23 -0.39
CA THR A 57 3.80 -8.78 0.30
C THR A 57 4.67 -9.48 -0.72
N ALA A 58 5.97 -9.19 -0.68
CA ALA A 58 7.00 -9.91 -1.40
C ALA A 58 7.79 -10.81 -0.44
N LEU A 59 8.19 -11.98 -0.92
CA LEU A 59 8.98 -12.95 -0.15
C LEU A 59 10.06 -13.61 -1.02
N THR A 60 11.31 -13.64 -0.54
CA THR A 60 12.37 -14.43 -1.18
C THR A 60 12.14 -15.93 -0.99
N LEU A 61 11.92 -16.65 -2.09
CA LEU A 61 11.87 -18.10 -2.11
C LEU A 61 13.28 -18.70 -1.93
N GLY A 62 14.29 -18.06 -2.50
CA GLY A 62 15.70 -18.35 -2.29
C GLY A 62 16.56 -17.74 -3.40
N GLU A 63 17.80 -18.18 -3.49
CA GLU A 63 18.81 -17.67 -4.41
C GLU A 63 19.16 -18.72 -5.46
N CYS A 64 19.44 -18.27 -6.68
CA CYS A 64 19.93 -19.09 -7.79
C CYS A 64 21.08 -18.36 -8.51
N GLU A 65 21.72 -19.01 -9.48
CA GLU A 65 22.90 -18.47 -10.18
C GLU A 65 22.65 -17.08 -10.79
N GLY A 66 21.43 -16.80 -11.25
CA GLY A 66 21.06 -15.53 -11.88
C GLY A 66 20.50 -14.46 -10.94
N GLY A 67 20.28 -14.74 -9.64
CA GLY A 67 19.64 -13.79 -8.72
C GLY A 67 18.79 -14.42 -7.62
N ALA A 68 18.03 -13.58 -6.92
CA ALA A 68 17.04 -14.00 -5.93
C ALA A 68 15.69 -14.29 -6.61
N MET A 69 15.14 -15.48 -6.35
CA MET A 69 13.76 -15.81 -6.71
C MET A 69 12.82 -15.24 -5.65
N VAL A 70 11.91 -14.35 -6.05
CA VAL A 70 10.98 -13.64 -5.19
C VAL A 70 9.55 -13.96 -5.60
N ALA A 71 8.67 -14.23 -4.64
CA ALA A 71 7.24 -14.35 -4.88
C ALA A 71 6.52 -13.11 -4.36
N VAL A 72 5.62 -12.54 -5.17
CA VAL A 72 4.81 -11.37 -4.80
C VAL A 72 3.35 -11.77 -4.77
N ARG A 73 2.63 -11.36 -3.74
CA ARG A 73 1.19 -11.52 -3.61
C ARG A 73 0.57 -10.18 -3.24
N ALA A 74 -0.57 -9.86 -3.82
CA ALA A 74 -1.42 -8.78 -3.34
C ALA A 74 -2.80 -9.30 -2.95
N ALA A 75 -3.46 -8.59 -2.06
CA ALA A 75 -4.85 -8.83 -1.71
C ALA A 75 -5.62 -7.51 -1.77
N MET A 76 -6.76 -7.57 -2.43
CA MET A 76 -7.71 -6.47 -2.54
C MET A 76 -8.99 -6.87 -1.83
N VAL A 77 -9.46 -6.04 -0.92
CA VAL A 77 -10.71 -6.22 -0.19
C VAL A 77 -11.59 -5.02 -0.45
N SER A 78 -12.79 -5.24 -0.96
CA SER A 78 -13.74 -4.18 -1.29
C SER A 78 -14.99 -4.26 -0.43
N LYS A 79 -15.54 -3.08 -0.14
CA LYS A 79 -16.76 -2.89 0.63
C LYS A 79 -17.55 -1.71 0.06
N VAL A 80 -18.85 -1.90 -0.10
CA VAL A 80 -19.81 -0.81 -0.25
C VAL A 80 -20.68 -0.81 1.01
N ARG A 81 -21.22 0.35 1.42
CA ARG A 81 -22.13 0.44 2.57
C ARG A 81 -23.18 -0.67 2.54
N SER A 82 -23.42 -1.29 3.70
CA SER A 82 -24.43 -2.37 3.86
C SER A 82 -24.22 -3.65 3.03
N THR A 83 -23.09 -3.83 2.31
CA THR A 83 -22.76 -5.10 1.63
C THR A 83 -21.83 -6.00 2.46
N MET A 84 -21.62 -7.24 2.04
CA MET A 84 -20.51 -8.05 2.58
C MET A 84 -19.16 -7.56 2.03
N TYR A 85 -18.08 -7.85 2.76
CA TYR A 85 -16.71 -7.71 2.27
C TYR A 85 -16.46 -8.69 1.13
N ARG A 86 -15.74 -8.25 0.09
CA ARG A 86 -15.30 -9.11 -1.02
C ARG A 86 -13.79 -9.05 -1.16
N ALA A 87 -13.14 -10.20 -1.05
CA ALA A 87 -11.70 -10.33 -1.20
C ALA A 87 -11.30 -10.95 -2.54
N LYS A 88 -10.18 -10.48 -3.09
CA LYS A 88 -9.49 -11.07 -4.24
C LYS A 88 -8.00 -11.09 -3.97
N ARG A 89 -7.34 -12.22 -4.22
CA ARG A 89 -5.88 -12.35 -4.15
C ARG A 89 -5.29 -12.34 -5.55
N PHE A 90 -4.13 -11.73 -5.69
CA PHE A 90 -3.32 -11.68 -6.90
C PHE A 90 -2.00 -12.38 -6.64
N GLY A 91 -1.60 -13.25 -7.56
CA GLY A 91 -0.43 -14.12 -7.37
C GLY A 91 -0.74 -15.34 -6.50
N PRO A 92 0.29 -15.99 -5.93
CA PRO A 92 1.68 -15.52 -5.90
C PRO A 92 2.36 -15.57 -7.26
N MET A 93 3.04 -14.49 -7.63
CA MET A 93 3.77 -14.34 -8.89
C MET A 93 5.27 -14.45 -8.62
N PRO A 94 5.98 -15.45 -9.18
CA PRO A 94 7.42 -15.54 -9.05
C PRO A 94 8.12 -14.56 -10.00
N PHE A 95 9.17 -13.92 -9.50
CA PHE A 95 10.07 -13.01 -10.20
C PHE A 95 11.51 -13.41 -9.92
N LEU A 96 12.36 -13.38 -10.95
CA LEU A 96 13.79 -13.45 -10.76
C LEU A 96 14.33 -12.02 -10.64
N VAL A 97 14.86 -11.69 -9.47
CA VAL A 97 15.52 -10.40 -9.20
C VAL A 97 17.03 -10.61 -9.32
N PRO A 98 17.69 -10.09 -10.37
CA PRO A 98 19.12 -10.29 -10.56
C PRO A 98 19.95 -9.76 -9.40
N PHE A 99 21.10 -10.40 -9.14
CA PHE A 99 22.12 -9.77 -8.28
C PHE A 99 22.73 -8.61 -9.07
N VAL A 100 22.52 -7.38 -8.59
CA VAL A 100 23.11 -6.18 -9.20
C VAL A 100 24.32 -5.77 -8.37
N SER A 101 25.40 -5.32 -9.03
CA SER A 101 26.60 -4.81 -8.35
C SER A 101 26.27 -3.61 -7.45
N ASP A 102 26.98 -3.48 -6.33
CA ASP A 102 26.73 -2.62 -5.15
C ASP A 102 26.48 -1.11 -5.41
N GLU A 103 26.55 -0.63 -6.65
CA GLU A 103 26.59 0.81 -6.98
C GLU A 103 25.24 1.38 -7.45
N ALA A 104 24.19 0.56 -7.65
CA ALA A 104 23.04 0.97 -8.47
C ALA A 104 21.66 1.14 -7.78
N HIS A 105 21.47 0.83 -6.49
CA HIS A 105 20.12 0.86 -5.91
C HIS A 105 19.99 1.66 -4.61
N SER A 106 19.10 2.65 -4.65
CA SER A 106 18.58 3.35 -3.47
C SER A 106 17.30 2.73 -2.90
N GLN A 107 16.71 1.72 -3.57
CA GLN A 107 15.43 1.14 -3.18
C GLN A 107 15.48 -0.40 -3.11
N ASP A 108 14.87 -0.95 -2.06
CA ASP A 108 14.75 -2.39 -1.82
C ASP A 108 13.86 -3.07 -2.90
N PRO A 109 14.35 -4.10 -3.61
CA PRO A 109 13.60 -4.77 -4.68
C PRO A 109 12.25 -5.35 -4.24
N MET A 110 12.13 -5.75 -2.98
CA MET A 110 10.90 -6.30 -2.42
C MET A 110 9.83 -5.21 -2.32
N SER A 111 10.22 -4.07 -1.74
CA SER A 111 9.38 -2.87 -1.66
C SER A 111 8.95 -2.38 -3.05
N PHE A 112 9.86 -2.38 -4.03
CA PHE A 112 9.52 -2.06 -5.43
C PHE A 112 8.44 -2.98 -5.99
N LEU A 113 8.60 -4.30 -5.82
CA LEU A 113 7.64 -5.28 -6.32
C LEU A 113 6.26 -5.16 -5.65
N GLU A 114 6.23 -4.86 -4.35
CA GLU A 114 4.99 -4.59 -3.60
C GLU A 114 4.30 -3.33 -4.12
N ALA A 115 5.04 -2.23 -4.32
CA ALA A 115 4.50 -1.01 -4.88
C ALA A 115 4.03 -1.22 -6.34
N TYR A 116 4.77 -1.98 -7.15
CA TYR A 116 4.44 -2.29 -8.53
C TYR A 116 3.07 -2.98 -8.63
N ILE A 117 2.83 -4.02 -7.83
CA ILE A 117 1.54 -4.73 -7.89
C ILE A 117 0.40 -3.89 -7.32
N LYS A 118 0.66 -3.07 -6.29
CA LYS A 118 -0.35 -2.14 -5.75
C LYS A 118 -0.75 -1.10 -6.78
N ASP A 119 0.22 -0.54 -7.50
CA ASP A 119 0.01 0.42 -8.57
C ASP A 119 -0.80 -0.17 -9.72
N TYR A 120 -0.35 -1.33 -10.22
CA TYR A 120 -1.03 -2.07 -11.28
C TYR A 120 -2.49 -2.36 -10.94
N VAL A 121 -2.77 -2.87 -9.74
CA VAL A 121 -4.15 -3.18 -9.31
C VAL A 121 -4.99 -1.90 -9.19
N SER A 122 -4.41 -0.80 -8.69
CA SER A 122 -5.11 0.48 -8.53
C SER A 122 -5.57 1.06 -9.86
N GLY A 123 -4.79 0.89 -10.93
CA GLY A 123 -5.15 1.31 -12.29
C GLY A 123 -6.30 0.51 -12.93
N HIS A 124 -6.71 -0.61 -12.35
CA HIS A 124 -7.79 -1.47 -12.87
C HIS A 124 -9.08 -1.43 -12.04
N VAL A 125 -9.14 -0.53 -11.06
CA VAL A 125 -10.32 -0.21 -10.25
C VAL A 125 -10.90 1.12 -10.76
N SER A 126 -12.18 1.41 -10.51
CA SER A 126 -12.80 2.69 -10.89
C SER A 126 -13.77 3.20 -9.83
N ASN A 127 -13.93 4.54 -9.78
CA ASN A 127 -14.86 5.26 -8.92
C ASN A 127 -14.84 4.81 -7.45
N SER A 128 -13.64 4.60 -6.90
CA SER A 128 -13.44 4.05 -5.55
C SER A 128 -12.44 4.88 -4.74
N ILE A 129 -12.52 4.76 -3.40
CA ILE A 129 -11.42 5.15 -2.51
C ILE A 129 -10.59 3.89 -2.26
N ILE A 130 -9.34 3.90 -2.71
CA ILE A 130 -8.39 2.81 -2.59
C ILE A 130 -7.44 3.13 -1.44
N LEU A 131 -7.47 2.30 -0.40
CA LEU A 131 -6.60 2.40 0.74
C LEU A 131 -5.38 1.51 0.52
N TRP A 132 -4.18 2.08 0.59
CA TRP A 132 -2.93 1.32 0.59
C TRP A 132 -2.41 1.16 2.01
N ASP A 133 -1.86 -0.02 2.32
CA ASP A 133 -1.15 -0.22 3.57
C ASP A 133 0.28 0.30 3.43
N GLY A 134 0.70 1.16 4.36
CA GLY A 134 2.00 1.82 4.35
C GLY A 134 1.99 3.17 3.61
N ARG A 135 2.98 3.38 2.74
CA ARG A 135 3.23 4.65 2.05
C ARG A 135 2.86 4.60 0.57
N LEU A 136 2.62 5.76 -0.03
CA LEU A 136 2.46 5.90 -1.47
C LEU A 136 3.85 5.95 -2.10
N GLN A 137 4.21 4.88 -2.78
CA GLN A 137 5.46 4.80 -3.53
C GLN A 137 5.14 5.04 -4.99
N LEU A 138 5.59 6.19 -5.50
CA LEU A 138 5.53 6.52 -6.92
C LEU A 138 6.57 5.67 -7.63
N ILE A 139 6.15 4.98 -8.68
CA ILE A 139 7.05 4.22 -9.55
C ILE A 139 6.99 4.88 -10.93
N ASP A 140 7.84 5.89 -11.11
CA ASP A 140 7.95 6.58 -12.39
C ASP A 140 8.37 5.60 -13.50
N ASP A 141 7.86 5.84 -14.72
CA ASP A 141 8.25 5.19 -15.97
C ASP A 141 7.98 3.67 -16.12
N PHE A 142 7.48 2.99 -15.09
CA PHE A 142 7.24 1.53 -15.13
C PHE A 142 5.77 1.14 -15.29
N VAL A 143 4.88 1.88 -14.62
CA VAL A 143 3.44 1.62 -14.64
C VAL A 143 2.72 2.96 -14.46
N ASP A 144 1.72 3.21 -15.31
CA ASP A 144 0.86 4.39 -15.19
C ASP A 144 -0.32 4.13 -14.23
N GLY A 145 -0.18 3.28 -13.21
CA GLY A 145 -1.31 2.77 -12.44
C GLY A 145 -2.01 3.84 -11.62
N LEU A 146 -1.26 4.73 -10.97
CA LEU A 146 -1.79 5.89 -10.24
C LEU A 146 -2.50 6.87 -11.19
N GLU A 147 -1.90 7.15 -12.35
CA GLU A 147 -2.52 8.02 -13.35
C GLU A 147 -3.78 7.38 -13.96
N CYS A 148 -3.76 6.07 -14.23
CA CYS A 148 -4.95 5.32 -14.62
C CYS A 148 -6.01 5.36 -13.50
N ALA A 149 -5.61 5.20 -12.24
CA ALA A 149 -6.53 5.26 -11.10
C ALA A 149 -7.18 6.64 -11.01
N ARG A 150 -6.40 7.72 -11.17
CA ARG A 150 -6.91 9.10 -11.25
C ARG A 150 -7.92 9.25 -12.40
N ARG A 151 -7.59 8.80 -13.61
CA ARG A 151 -8.49 8.86 -14.78
C ARG A 151 -9.77 8.04 -14.57
N ASN A 152 -9.67 6.94 -13.83
CA ASN A 152 -10.80 6.09 -13.47
C ASN A 152 -11.66 6.65 -12.33
N GLY A 153 -11.38 7.88 -11.86
CA GLY A 153 -12.14 8.53 -10.80
C GLY A 153 -11.81 8.01 -9.40
N ASN A 154 -10.67 7.35 -9.22
CA ASN A 154 -10.24 6.87 -7.91
C ASN A 154 -9.52 7.94 -7.11
N VAL A 155 -9.55 7.72 -5.79
CA VAL A 155 -8.68 8.39 -4.81
C VAL A 155 -7.87 7.31 -4.13
N ILE A 156 -6.57 7.54 -3.95
CA ILE A 156 -5.66 6.63 -3.29
C ILE A 156 -5.22 7.28 -1.98
N ILE A 157 -5.37 6.54 -0.88
CA ILE A 157 -4.98 6.98 0.46
C ILE A 157 -4.10 5.91 1.06
N ALA A 158 -2.79 6.15 1.13
CA ALA A 158 -1.86 5.24 1.79
C ALA A 158 -1.82 5.55 3.28
N LEU A 159 -2.27 4.62 4.12
CA LEU A 159 -2.33 4.76 5.57
C LEU A 159 -1.13 4.07 6.22
N SER A 160 -0.31 4.87 6.92
CA SER A 160 0.78 4.34 7.74
C SER A 160 0.24 3.76 9.04
N LYS A 161 0.85 2.65 9.49
CA LYS A 161 0.61 2.08 10.83
C LYS A 161 1.36 2.85 11.93
N ASP A 162 2.34 3.65 11.55
CA ASP A 162 3.07 4.50 12.48
C ASP A 162 2.19 5.68 12.88
N ALA A 163 1.71 5.64 14.12
CA ALA A 163 0.97 6.74 14.70
C ALA A 163 1.88 7.96 14.85
N ILE A 164 1.30 9.14 14.67
CA ILE A 164 2.00 10.39 14.92
C ILE A 164 2.21 10.52 16.43
N SER A 165 3.47 10.73 16.81
CA SER A 165 3.90 10.92 18.20
C SER A 165 3.03 11.94 18.92
N HIS A 166 2.62 11.64 20.16
CA HIS A 166 1.87 12.56 21.02
C HIS A 166 2.57 13.91 21.27
N TYR A 167 3.89 13.98 21.03
CA TYR A 167 4.68 15.21 21.13
C TYR A 167 4.70 16.03 19.83
N HIS A 168 4.03 15.57 18.77
CA HIS A 168 3.96 16.31 17.51
C HIS A 168 3.09 17.57 17.68
N PRO A 169 3.49 18.74 17.14
CA PRO A 169 2.77 20.01 17.30
C PRO A 169 1.30 20.00 16.84
N ILE A 170 0.93 19.00 16.03
CA ILE A 170 -0.46 18.80 15.61
C ILE A 170 -1.41 18.62 16.80
N TYR A 171 -0.99 18.02 17.90
CA TYR A 171 -1.86 17.79 19.06
C TYR A 171 -2.26 19.09 19.76
N GLU A 172 -1.44 20.15 19.66
CA GLU A 172 -1.82 21.49 20.14
C GLU A 172 -2.92 22.10 19.26
N LYS A 173 -2.84 21.90 17.94
CA LYS A 173 -3.82 22.42 16.97
C LYS A 173 -5.12 21.63 16.93
N VAL A 174 -5.05 20.32 17.15
CA VAL A 174 -6.21 19.42 17.16
C VAL A 174 -7.07 19.60 18.41
N GLY A 175 -6.53 20.14 19.51
CA GLY A 175 -7.25 20.28 20.77
C GLY A 175 -8.61 21.00 20.66
N GLU A 176 -8.81 21.82 19.63
CA GLU A 176 -10.07 22.52 19.36
C GLU A 176 -11.01 21.80 18.36
N VAL A 177 -10.52 20.78 17.64
CA VAL A 177 -11.27 20.10 16.58
C VAL A 177 -11.78 18.75 17.07
N GLU A 178 -13.11 18.57 17.04
CA GLU A 178 -13.74 17.30 17.37
C GLU A 178 -13.37 16.20 16.35
N CYS A 179 -13.21 14.98 16.85
CA CYS A 179 -13.00 13.80 16.02
C CYS A 179 -14.32 13.39 15.33
N PRO A 180 -14.30 12.94 14.05
CA PRO A 180 -13.12 12.69 13.23
C PRO A 180 -12.61 13.91 12.48
N PHE A 181 -11.30 13.96 12.23
CA PHE A 181 -10.63 15.08 11.54
C PHE A 181 -9.53 14.61 10.59
N VAL A 182 -9.17 15.47 9.65
CA VAL A 182 -7.94 15.41 8.84
C VAL A 182 -7.18 16.72 8.98
N ALA A 183 -5.86 16.65 9.07
CA ALA A 183 -4.98 17.80 9.09
C ALA A 183 -3.93 17.67 7.99
N ILE A 184 -3.77 18.71 7.19
CA ILE A 184 -2.83 18.70 6.06
C ILE A 184 -1.48 19.19 6.58
N LEU A 185 -0.48 18.32 6.46
CA LEU A 185 0.87 18.56 6.98
C LEU A 185 1.76 19.20 5.92
N SER A 186 1.67 18.70 4.69
CA SER A 186 2.35 19.25 3.52
C SER A 186 1.65 18.78 2.25
N GLU A 187 1.81 19.53 1.17
CA GLU A 187 1.37 19.11 -0.16
C GLU A 187 2.39 19.49 -1.23
N ASP A 188 2.50 18.63 -2.23
CA ASP A 188 3.22 18.93 -3.46
C ASP A 188 2.36 18.57 -4.68
N ARG A 189 2.90 18.72 -5.89
CA ARG A 189 2.17 18.42 -7.12
C ARG A 189 1.81 16.95 -7.29
N SER A 190 2.49 16.07 -6.57
CA SER A 190 2.33 14.62 -6.64
C SER A 190 1.37 14.09 -5.57
N LYS A 191 1.44 14.56 -4.33
CA LYS A 191 0.61 14.05 -3.21
C LYS A 191 0.44 15.07 -2.09
N ALA A 192 -0.57 14.84 -1.25
CA ALA A 192 -0.71 15.51 0.03
C ALA A 192 -0.37 14.56 1.18
N VAL A 193 0.41 15.02 2.13
CA VAL A 193 0.71 14.30 3.37
C VAL A 193 -0.21 14.84 4.46
N VAL A 194 -0.99 13.95 5.07
CA VAL A 194 -2.00 14.32 6.05
C VAL A 194 -1.85 13.52 7.33
N ALA A 195 -2.30 14.09 8.42
CA ALA A 195 -2.58 13.39 9.66
C ALA A 195 -4.09 13.20 9.77
N VAL A 196 -4.54 12.03 10.19
CA VAL A 196 -5.96 11.72 10.25
C VAL A 196 -6.32 10.98 11.52
N LYS A 197 -7.46 11.33 12.12
CA LYS A 197 -8.08 10.57 13.20
C LYS A 197 -9.51 10.22 12.80
N LEU A 198 -9.73 8.95 12.48
CA LEU A 198 -11.00 8.46 11.93
C LEU A 198 -12.02 8.05 12.98
N GLU A 199 -11.59 7.80 14.22
CA GLU A 199 -12.43 7.30 15.31
C GLU A 199 -12.01 7.93 16.65
N GLY A 200 -12.97 8.17 17.55
CA GLY A 200 -12.77 8.97 18.78
C GLY A 200 -11.67 8.43 19.71
N ASP A 201 -11.63 7.11 19.88
CA ASP A 201 -10.63 6.37 20.66
C ASP A 201 -9.44 5.87 19.82
N GLY A 202 -9.43 6.16 18.52
CA GLY A 202 -8.37 5.78 17.59
C GLY A 202 -7.10 6.64 17.69
N LEU A 203 -6.03 6.14 17.06
CA LEU A 203 -4.75 6.86 16.92
C LEU A 203 -4.82 7.92 15.81
N VAL A 204 -3.96 8.95 15.91
CA VAL A 204 -3.71 9.86 14.79
C VAL A 204 -2.70 9.20 13.86
N LEU A 205 -3.13 8.84 12.66
CA LEU A 205 -2.32 8.14 11.66
C LEU A 205 -1.79 9.12 10.61
N LYS A 206 -0.59 8.85 10.09
CA LYS A 206 -0.09 9.53 8.91
C LYS A 206 -0.68 8.87 7.65
N ALA A 207 -1.14 9.68 6.71
CA ALA A 207 -1.59 9.22 5.41
C ALA A 207 -0.98 10.03 4.27
N GLU A 208 -0.83 9.40 3.11
CA GLU A 208 -0.46 10.06 1.86
C GLU A 208 -1.63 9.95 0.89
N TYR A 209 -2.09 11.09 0.39
CA TYR A 209 -3.32 11.27 -0.38
C TYR A 209 -3.00 11.62 -1.83
N PHE A 210 -3.63 10.91 -2.77
CA PHE A 210 -3.48 11.07 -4.20
C PHE A 210 -4.83 10.92 -4.93
N PRO A 211 -5.10 11.67 -6.01
CA PRO A 211 -4.34 12.82 -6.46
C PRO A 211 -4.57 14.03 -5.54
N PRO A 212 -3.65 15.02 -5.46
CA PRO A 212 -3.87 16.24 -4.70
C PRO A 212 -5.19 16.94 -5.08
N LYS A 213 -5.96 17.39 -4.09
CA LYS A 213 -7.23 18.12 -4.24
C LYS A 213 -7.34 19.21 -3.17
N ALA A 214 -8.27 20.14 -3.38
CA ALA A 214 -8.64 21.13 -2.37
C ALA A 214 -9.00 20.47 -1.03
N HIS A 215 -8.65 21.13 0.08
CA HIS A 215 -8.71 20.58 1.44
C HIS A 215 -10.11 20.07 1.83
N GLU A 216 -11.16 20.79 1.44
CA GLU A 216 -12.56 20.37 1.63
C GLU A 216 -12.88 19.01 0.96
N LYS A 217 -12.31 18.77 -0.24
CA LYS A 217 -12.48 17.49 -0.95
C LYS A 217 -11.70 16.37 -0.27
N VAL A 218 -10.53 16.65 0.28
CA VAL A 218 -9.75 15.69 1.07
C VAL A 218 -10.55 15.26 2.29
N ALA A 219 -11.08 16.21 3.08
CA ALA A 219 -11.95 15.93 4.22
C ALA A 219 -13.20 15.15 3.81
N GLY A 220 -13.85 15.52 2.69
CA GLY A 220 -14.98 14.78 2.15
C GLY A 220 -14.66 13.32 1.79
N ASP A 221 -13.46 13.04 1.25
CA ASP A 221 -13.05 11.67 0.91
C ASP A 221 -12.73 10.84 2.16
N PHE A 222 -12.12 11.43 3.20
CA PHE A 222 -11.97 10.73 4.49
C PHE A 222 -13.33 10.48 5.18
N SER A 223 -14.28 11.40 5.04
CA SER A 223 -15.64 11.23 5.55
C SER A 223 -16.34 10.03 4.91
N LYS A 224 -16.11 9.79 3.62
CA LYS A 224 -16.61 8.61 2.92
C LYS A 224 -16.01 7.32 3.48
N ILE A 225 -14.74 7.31 3.92
CA ILE A 225 -14.16 6.13 4.58
C ILE A 225 -14.92 5.83 5.87
N VAL A 226 -15.05 6.82 6.77
CA VAL A 226 -15.76 6.68 8.05
C VAL A 226 -17.21 6.22 7.84
N GLY A 227 -17.88 6.71 6.79
CA GLY A 227 -19.25 6.34 6.48
C GLY A 227 -19.44 5.01 5.74
N ASN A 228 -18.41 4.40 5.16
CA ASN A 228 -18.58 3.24 4.27
C ASN A 228 -17.79 1.98 4.69
N ASP A 229 -16.80 2.11 5.57
CA ASP A 229 -16.07 0.99 6.14
C ASP A 229 -16.28 0.88 7.66
N LEU A 230 -16.02 -0.31 8.21
CA LEU A 230 -15.87 -0.47 9.65
C LEU A 230 -14.47 0.01 10.05
N LEU A 231 -14.40 0.68 11.19
CA LEU A 231 -13.15 1.09 11.81
C LEU A 231 -12.92 0.23 13.05
N GLY A 232 -11.71 -0.31 13.18
CA GLY A 232 -11.25 -0.95 14.41
C GLY A 232 -10.10 -0.12 14.98
N SER A 233 -10.34 0.58 16.10
CA SER A 233 -9.36 1.48 16.72
C SER A 233 -8.86 2.56 15.76
N GLY A 234 -9.76 3.09 14.93
CA GLY A 234 -9.45 4.09 13.91
C GLY A 234 -8.77 3.58 12.64
N TYR A 235 -8.59 2.26 12.46
CA TYR A 235 -8.01 1.69 11.25
C TYR A 235 -9.08 0.96 10.38
N PRO A 236 -9.13 1.17 9.04
CA PRO A 236 -10.13 0.56 8.18
C PRO A 236 -10.06 -0.97 8.08
N GLU A 237 -11.21 -1.63 8.24
CA GLU A 237 -11.34 -3.08 8.22
C GLU A 237 -11.01 -3.67 6.84
N THR A 238 -11.37 -2.99 5.74
CA THR A 238 -10.94 -3.42 4.39
C THR A 238 -9.43 -3.55 4.29
N LEU A 239 -8.69 -2.58 4.85
CA LEU A 239 -7.24 -2.55 4.79
C LEU A 239 -6.61 -3.61 5.71
N ARG A 240 -7.15 -3.78 6.92
CA ARG A 240 -6.75 -4.84 7.85
C ARG A 240 -6.91 -6.23 7.23
N LEU A 241 -8.04 -6.49 6.56
CA LEU A 241 -8.29 -7.75 5.87
C LEU A 241 -7.34 -7.94 4.69
N ALA A 242 -7.09 -6.90 3.88
CA ALA A 242 -6.12 -6.97 2.80
C ALA A 242 -4.73 -7.37 3.32
N HIS A 243 -4.28 -6.76 4.42
CA HIS A 243 -3.01 -7.08 5.07
C HIS A 243 -2.92 -8.55 5.52
N ILE A 244 -3.98 -9.10 6.11
CA ILE A 244 -3.99 -10.51 6.53
C ILE A 244 -3.94 -11.44 5.30
N LEU A 245 -4.69 -11.10 4.25
CA LEU A 245 -4.89 -11.97 3.09
C LEU A 245 -3.71 -11.96 2.10
N CYS A 246 -2.83 -10.95 2.15
CA CYS A 246 -1.63 -10.87 1.30
C CYS A 246 -0.45 -11.69 1.86
N LYS A 247 -0.50 -12.12 3.13
CA LYS A 247 0.59 -12.90 3.74
C LYS A 247 0.69 -14.32 3.20
N PHE A 248 1.91 -14.83 3.23
CA PHE A 248 2.23 -16.22 2.88
C PHE A 248 2.26 -17.08 4.14
N SER A 249 1.57 -18.22 4.09
CA SER A 249 1.73 -19.27 5.09
C SER A 249 2.99 -20.10 4.81
N ALA A 250 3.54 -20.74 5.85
CA ALA A 250 4.75 -21.57 5.71
C ALA A 250 4.56 -22.72 4.70
N THR A 251 3.35 -23.29 4.63
CA THR A 251 3.00 -24.36 3.68
C THR A 251 2.99 -23.85 2.23
N GLU A 252 2.49 -22.64 1.98
CA GLU A 252 2.57 -22.00 0.67
C GLU A 252 4.02 -21.72 0.26
N VAL A 253 4.88 -21.27 1.19
CA VAL A 253 6.29 -21.02 0.88
C VAL A 253 7.01 -22.32 0.46
N ILE A 254 6.77 -23.42 1.17
CA ILE A 254 7.33 -24.73 0.83
C ILE A 254 6.81 -25.19 -0.55
N GLY A 255 5.50 -25.10 -0.78
CA GLY A 255 4.89 -25.47 -2.05
C GLY A 255 5.39 -24.64 -3.23
N LEU A 256 5.61 -23.33 -3.04
CA LEU A 256 6.16 -22.46 -4.07
C LEU A 256 7.61 -22.81 -4.40
N ARG A 257 8.44 -23.07 -3.38
CA ARG A 257 9.82 -23.54 -3.60
C ARG A 257 9.85 -24.82 -4.41
N GLN A 258 9.04 -25.80 -4.03
CA GLN A 258 8.97 -27.08 -4.75
C GLN A 258 8.47 -26.87 -6.19
N ALA A 259 7.43 -26.07 -6.38
CA ALA A 259 6.90 -25.80 -7.71
C ALA A 259 7.92 -25.11 -8.63
N VAL A 260 8.79 -24.24 -8.10
CA VAL A 260 9.86 -23.63 -8.91
C VAL A 260 10.93 -24.66 -9.24
N LEU A 261 11.35 -25.50 -8.29
CA LEU A 261 12.32 -26.59 -8.54
C LEU A 261 11.80 -27.60 -9.58
N ASP A 262 10.51 -27.92 -9.55
CA ASP A 262 9.91 -28.92 -10.45
C ASP A 262 9.65 -28.37 -11.86
N LYS A 263 9.31 -27.09 -11.98
CA LYS A 263 8.85 -26.49 -13.25
C LYS A 263 9.94 -25.69 -13.98
N THR A 264 11.08 -25.47 -13.35
CA THR A 264 12.19 -24.70 -13.92
C THR A 264 13.49 -25.43 -13.67
N ASN A 265 14.50 -25.19 -14.51
CA ASN A 265 15.86 -25.69 -14.25
C ASN A 265 16.63 -24.83 -13.22
N ILE A 266 15.91 -24.05 -12.41
CA ILE A 266 16.51 -23.12 -11.47
C ILE A 266 16.66 -23.84 -10.13
N GLU A 267 17.91 -24.13 -9.75
CA GLU A 267 18.22 -24.57 -8.40
C GLU A 267 18.10 -23.39 -7.43
N ILE A 268 17.10 -23.46 -6.55
CA ILE A 268 16.91 -22.48 -5.48
C ILE A 268 17.57 -22.99 -4.20
N ARG A 269 18.52 -22.21 -3.68
CA ARG A 269 19.15 -22.43 -2.38
C ARG A 269 18.62 -21.43 -1.36
N ARG A 270 18.56 -21.82 -0.09
CA ARG A 270 18.26 -20.85 0.97
C ARG A 270 19.43 -19.89 1.09
N LYS A 271 19.12 -18.60 1.15
CA LYS A 271 20.10 -17.59 1.55
C LYS A 271 20.67 -17.97 2.91
N ASN A 272 21.99 -17.96 3.02
CA ASN A 272 22.65 -18.15 4.30
C ASN A 272 22.36 -16.92 5.17
N ASP A 273 21.60 -17.11 6.24
CA ASP A 273 21.46 -16.09 7.28
C ASP A 273 22.72 -16.13 8.14
N ALA A 274 23.73 -15.36 7.70
CA ALA A 274 25.02 -15.30 8.37
C ALA A 274 24.87 -14.95 9.85
N ARG A 275 23.93 -14.06 10.22
CA ARG A 275 23.69 -13.71 11.63
C ARG A 275 23.15 -14.89 12.41
N LYS A 276 22.17 -15.62 11.88
CA LYS A 276 21.63 -16.82 12.53
C LYS A 276 22.65 -17.96 12.63
N ILE A 277 23.53 -18.10 11.64
CA ILE A 277 24.60 -19.11 11.62
C ILE A 277 25.71 -18.74 12.62
N ILE A 278 26.09 -17.46 12.69
CA ILE A 278 27.20 -16.97 13.52
C ILE A 278 26.78 -16.81 14.99
N PHE A 279 25.58 -16.27 15.24
CA PHE A 279 25.14 -15.87 16.59
C PHE A 279 24.04 -16.77 17.18
N GLY A 280 23.55 -17.76 16.42
CA GLY A 280 22.41 -18.60 16.82
C GLY A 280 21.06 -17.87 16.71
N GLY A 281 19.97 -18.64 16.67
CA GLY A 281 18.61 -18.13 16.38
C GLY A 281 17.93 -17.30 17.47
N LEU A 282 18.68 -16.67 18.36
CA LEU A 282 18.17 -15.87 19.49
C LEU A 282 18.07 -14.37 19.21
N TRP A 283 18.48 -13.93 18.01
CA TRP A 283 18.34 -12.53 17.59
C TRP A 283 17.45 -12.47 16.36
N GLY A 284 16.24 -11.94 16.54
CA GLY A 284 15.24 -11.69 15.50
C GLY A 284 14.57 -10.35 15.76
#